data_AF-A0A354UC41-F1
#
_entry.id   AF-A0A354UC41-F1
#
_cell.length_a   1.000
_cell.length_b   1.000
_cell.length_c   1.000
_cell.angle_alpha   90.00
_cell.angle_beta   90.00
_cell.angle_gamma   90.00
#
_symmetry.space_group_name_H-M   'P 1'
#
loop_
_entity.id
_entity.type
_entity.pdbx_description
1 polymer ?
#
loop_
_entity_poly.entity_id
_entity_poly.type
_entity_poly.pdbx_seq_one_letter_code
_entity_poly.pdbx_strand_id
1 'polypeptide(L)'
;MESLPIPLPDNSGRERVFSDLPKLPRRECSDPLPLTVTESQIDVNRHMNNARYIARLFDWLSVRLGAAPVVSEIQANFLMGTAPESVLTVSGGETDGVWYIEESVDSVPHFQAEVRL
;
A
#
# COMPACT_ATOMS: atom_id res chain seq x y z
N MET A 1 -7.48 -24.65 18.86
CA MET A 1 -6.47 -24.01 18.00
C MET A 1 -5.21 -24.83 18.12
N GLU A 2 -4.85 -25.59 17.09
CA GLU A 2 -3.57 -26.28 17.05
C GLU A 2 -2.46 -25.24 16.89
N SER A 3 -1.55 -25.18 17.85
CA SER A 3 -0.33 -24.38 17.77
C SER A 3 0.56 -24.92 16.65
N LEU A 4 1.26 -24.02 15.94
CA LEU A 4 2.29 -24.43 15.00
C LEU A 4 3.29 -25.39 15.70
N PRO A 5 3.72 -26.48 15.05
CA PRO A 5 4.58 -27.49 15.66
C PRO A 5 5.98 -26.97 16.04
N ILE A 6 6.34 -25.78 15.55
CA ILE A 6 7.58 -25.09 15.87
C ILE A 6 7.24 -23.61 16.12
N PRO A 7 7.69 -23.01 17.23
CA PRO A 7 7.57 -21.57 17.45
C PRO A 7 8.23 -20.80 16.29
N LEU A 8 7.60 -19.71 15.85
CA LEU A 8 8.27 -18.80 14.92
C LEU A 8 9.58 -18.31 15.54
N PRO A 9 10.65 -18.12 14.74
CA PRO A 9 11.92 -17.66 15.25
C PRO A 9 11.78 -16.30 15.94
N ASP A 10 12.30 -16.19 17.16
CA ASP A 10 12.39 -14.91 17.86
C ASP A 10 13.49 -14.05 17.25
N ASN A 11 13.10 -12.90 16.70
CA ASN A 11 14.01 -11.94 16.09
C ASN A 11 14.33 -10.76 17.03
N SER A 12 13.92 -10.80 18.30
CA SER A 12 14.10 -9.71 19.28
C SER A 12 15.56 -9.31 19.49
N GLY A 13 16.50 -10.26 19.40
CA GLY A 13 17.94 -10.04 19.55
C GLY A 13 18.69 -9.74 18.25
N ARG A 14 18.02 -9.64 17.09
CA ARG A 14 18.69 -9.34 15.82
C ARG A 14 18.98 -7.85 15.71
N GLU A 15 20.18 -7.53 15.24
CA GLU A 15 20.57 -6.16 14.92
C GLU A 15 19.61 -5.56 13.88
N ARG A 16 19.06 -4.38 14.18
CA ARG A 16 18.28 -3.62 13.21
C ARG A 16 19.23 -2.87 12.30
N VAL A 17 19.34 -3.36 11.07
CA VAL A 17 20.20 -2.76 10.04
C VAL A 17 19.63 -1.43 9.54
N PHE A 18 18.32 -1.20 9.68
CA PHE A 18 17.63 0.01 9.24
C PHE A 18 16.90 0.67 10.41
N SER A 19 16.95 1.99 10.46
CA SER A 19 16.08 2.79 11.32
C SER A 19 14.63 2.68 10.86
N ASP A 20 13.71 2.64 11.81
CA ASP A 20 12.28 2.64 11.50
C ASP A 20 11.91 3.94 10.77
N LEU A 21 11.18 3.81 9.66
CA LEU A 21 10.60 4.95 8.96
C LEU A 21 9.32 5.40 9.67
N PRO A 22 9.12 6.70 9.88
CA PRO A 22 7.88 7.19 10.46
C PRO A 22 6.69 6.89 9.54
N LYS A 23 5.50 6.72 10.13
CA LYS A 23 4.27 6.70 9.35
C LYS A 23 4.10 8.05 8.63
N LEU A 24 3.57 7.97 7.42
CA LEU A 24 3.32 9.14 6.58
C LEU A 24 2.11 9.89 7.16
N PRO A 25 2.18 11.23 7.29
CA PRO A 25 0.99 12.00 7.60
C PRO A 25 0.02 11.91 6.43
N ARG A 26 -1.27 11.83 6.73
CA ARG A 26 -2.31 11.89 5.70
C ARG A 26 -2.30 13.27 5.02
N ARG A 27 -2.46 13.30 3.70
CA ARG A 27 -2.57 14.52 2.89
C ARG A 27 -3.89 14.56 2.13
N GLU A 28 -4.23 15.73 1.61
CA GLU A 28 -5.33 15.85 0.65
C GLU A 28 -4.97 15.12 -0.65
N CYS A 29 -5.93 14.37 -1.18
CA CYS A 29 -5.78 13.64 -2.44
C CYS A 29 -6.75 14.16 -3.49
N SER A 30 -6.33 14.13 -4.75
CA SER A 30 -7.19 14.38 -5.91
C SER A 30 -7.31 13.14 -6.80
N ASP A 31 -8.17 13.24 -7.80
CA ASP A 31 -8.31 12.30 -8.91
C ASP A 31 -8.56 10.83 -8.48
N PRO A 32 -9.67 10.56 -7.78
CA PRO A 32 -10.00 9.23 -7.29
C PRO A 32 -10.29 8.25 -8.45
N LEU A 33 -9.71 7.06 -8.34
CA LEU A 33 -9.99 5.93 -9.23
C LEU A 33 -10.53 4.76 -8.38
N PRO A 34 -11.84 4.46 -8.46
CA PRO A 34 -12.44 3.35 -7.72
C PRO A 34 -12.15 2.02 -8.41
N LEU A 35 -11.91 0.98 -7.61
CA LEU A 35 -11.72 -0.39 -8.08
C LEU A 35 -12.26 -1.40 -7.05
N THR A 36 -13.02 -2.36 -7.53
CA THR A 36 -13.54 -3.47 -6.71
C THR A 36 -12.44 -4.50 -6.47
N VAL A 37 -12.18 -4.83 -5.20
CA VAL A 37 -11.27 -5.92 -4.82
C VAL A 37 -11.90 -7.26 -5.19
N THR A 38 -11.18 -8.08 -5.95
CA THR A 38 -11.65 -9.41 -6.37
C THR A 38 -11.03 -10.51 -5.52
N GLU A 39 -11.68 -11.66 -5.45
CA GLU A 39 -11.17 -12.85 -4.76
C GLU A 39 -9.74 -13.24 -5.17
N SER A 40 -9.40 -13.06 -6.46
CA SER A 40 -8.05 -13.35 -6.98
C SER A 40 -6.92 -12.49 -6.38
N GLN A 41 -7.27 -11.43 -5.66
CA GLN A 41 -6.35 -10.50 -5.02
C GLN A 41 -6.16 -10.78 -3.52
N ILE A 42 -6.94 -11.70 -2.96
CA ILE A 42 -6.94 -12.06 -1.55
C ILE A 42 -5.84 -13.08 -1.26
N ASP A 43 -5.13 -12.88 -0.14
CA ASP A 43 -4.10 -13.79 0.34
C ASP A 43 -4.66 -14.84 1.32
N VAL A 44 -3.78 -15.70 1.83
CA VAL A 44 -4.13 -16.76 2.80
C VAL A 44 -4.72 -16.21 4.12
N ASN A 45 -4.49 -14.93 4.42
CA ASN A 45 -4.99 -14.26 5.62
C ASN A 45 -6.36 -13.60 5.40
N ARG A 46 -6.99 -13.83 4.24
CA ARG A 46 -8.31 -13.28 3.87
C ARG A 46 -8.35 -11.76 3.72
N HIS A 47 -7.20 -11.16 3.44
CA HIS A 47 -7.12 -9.74 3.08
C HIS A 47 -6.45 -9.59 1.73
N MET A 48 -6.63 -8.43 1.12
CA MET A 48 -5.92 -8.08 -0.09
C MET A 48 -4.41 -8.17 0.13
N ASN A 49 -3.74 -8.91 -0.76
CA ASN A 49 -2.30 -9.08 -0.71
C ASN A 49 -1.58 -7.72 -0.83
N ASN A 50 -0.59 -7.48 0.01
CA ASN A 50 0.20 -6.25 0.05
C ASN A 50 0.77 -5.83 -1.33
N ALA A 51 1.19 -6.79 -2.16
CA ALA A 51 1.71 -6.50 -3.50
C ALA A 51 0.66 -5.88 -4.44
N ARG A 52 -0.63 -6.07 -4.16
CA ARG A 52 -1.73 -5.52 -4.98
C ARG A 52 -1.91 -4.02 -4.79
N TYR A 53 -1.64 -3.49 -3.59
CA TYR A 53 -1.59 -2.04 -3.38
C TYR A 53 -0.49 -1.42 -4.26
N ILE A 54 0.72 -2.00 -4.20
CA ILE A 54 1.86 -1.52 -5.01
C ILE A 54 1.54 -1.58 -6.51
N ALA A 55 0.98 -2.67 -7.02
CA ALA A 55 0.61 -2.76 -8.43
C ALA A 55 -0.36 -1.64 -8.86
N ARG A 56 -1.37 -1.35 -8.04
CA ARG A 56 -2.35 -0.29 -8.32
C ARG A 56 -1.75 1.10 -8.25
N LEU A 57 -0.81 1.32 -7.33
CA LEU A 57 -0.03 2.55 -7.29
C LEU A 57 0.69 2.77 -8.63
N PHE A 58 1.30 1.74 -9.21
CA PHE A 58 1.96 1.83 -10.52
C PHE A 58 0.95 2.12 -11.64
N ASP A 59 -0.22 1.47 -11.62
CA ASP A 59 -1.28 1.73 -12.59
C ASP A 59 -1.78 3.18 -12.50
N TRP A 60 -2.04 3.66 -11.28
CA TRP A 60 -2.49 5.03 -11.04
C TRP A 60 -1.47 6.07 -11.53
N LEU A 61 -0.20 5.88 -11.19
CA LEU A 61 0.90 6.72 -11.68
C LEU A 61 1.00 6.67 -13.21
N SER A 62 0.88 5.47 -13.80
CA SER A 62 1.00 5.30 -15.27
C SER A 62 -0.06 6.11 -16.01
N VAL A 63 -1.30 6.14 -15.49
CA VAL A 63 -2.38 6.96 -16.06
C VAL A 63 -2.06 8.45 -15.95
N ARG A 64 -1.46 8.91 -14.85
CA ARG A 64 -1.11 10.33 -14.65
C ARG A 64 0.10 10.78 -15.45
N LEU A 65 1.09 9.91 -15.62
CA LEU A 65 2.32 10.21 -16.35
C LEU A 65 2.19 9.96 -17.86
N GLY A 66 1.19 9.18 -18.30
CA GLY A 66 1.05 8.75 -19.69
C GLY A 66 2.08 7.70 -20.12
N ALA A 67 2.85 7.15 -19.18
CA ALA A 67 3.87 6.13 -19.39
C ALA A 67 4.10 5.35 -18.08
N ALA A 68 4.72 4.17 -18.17
CA ALA A 68 5.11 3.42 -16.97
C ALA A 68 6.10 4.24 -16.11
N PRO A 69 5.86 4.40 -14.79
CA PRO A 69 6.76 5.16 -13.95
C PRO A 69 8.09 4.43 -13.80
N VAL A 70 9.19 5.18 -13.94
CA VAL A 70 10.49 4.76 -13.42
C VAL A 70 10.50 5.21 -11.98
N VAL A 71 10.69 4.29 -11.03
CA VAL A 71 10.59 4.58 -9.61
C VAL A 71 11.96 4.39 -8.97
N SER A 72 12.46 5.44 -8.32
CA SER A 72 13.72 5.42 -7.58
C SER A 72 13.52 5.01 -6.12
N GLU A 73 12.37 5.35 -5.52
CA GLU A 73 12.06 5.03 -4.13
C GLU A 73 10.55 4.90 -3.88
N ILE A 74 10.17 3.95 -3.02
CA ILE A 74 8.81 3.81 -2.47
C ILE A 74 8.90 3.65 -0.95
N GLN A 75 8.28 4.56 -0.21
CA GLN A 75 7.93 4.34 1.19
C GLN A 75 6.47 3.91 1.28
N ALA A 76 6.22 2.69 1.74
CA ALA A 76 4.88 2.09 1.78
C ALA A 76 4.39 1.87 3.22
N ASN A 77 3.19 2.32 3.52
CA ASN A 77 2.50 2.11 4.78
C ASN A 77 1.22 1.30 4.59
N PHE A 78 1.25 0.04 5.01
CA PHE A 78 0.06 -0.79 5.16
C PHE A 78 -0.61 -0.47 6.49
N LEU A 79 -1.86 -0.03 6.45
CA LEU A 79 -2.60 0.47 7.62
C LEU A 79 -3.72 -0.48 8.05
N MET A 80 -4.40 -1.10 7.09
CA MET A 80 -5.54 -1.98 7.35
C MET A 80 -5.63 -3.10 6.30
N GLY A 81 -6.18 -4.26 6.70
CA GLY A 81 -6.54 -5.31 5.76
C GLY A 81 -7.79 -4.94 4.96
N THR A 82 -7.75 -5.09 3.64
CA THR A 82 -8.92 -4.87 2.77
C THR A 82 -9.61 -6.19 2.47
N ALA A 83 -10.93 -6.27 2.67
CA ALA A 83 -11.73 -7.46 2.40
C ALA A 83 -12.02 -7.63 0.89
N PRO A 84 -12.35 -8.86 0.42
CA PRO A 84 -12.91 -9.03 -0.92
C PRO A 84 -14.18 -8.21 -1.12
N GLU A 85 -14.49 -7.90 -2.39
CA GLU A 85 -15.67 -7.14 -2.83
C GLU A 85 -15.73 -5.67 -2.35
N SER A 86 -14.78 -5.25 -1.50
CA SER A 86 -14.64 -3.85 -1.09
C SER A 86 -14.35 -2.96 -2.29
N VAL A 87 -14.93 -1.76 -2.31
CA VAL A 87 -14.58 -0.72 -3.29
C VAL A 87 -13.44 0.11 -2.71
N LEU A 88 -12.24 -0.09 -3.25
CA LEU A 88 -11.07 0.67 -2.86
C LEU A 88 -10.86 1.82 -3.85
N THR A 89 -10.59 3.01 -3.34
CA THR A 89 -10.33 4.19 -4.15
C THR A 89 -8.86 4.56 -4.05
N VAL A 90 -8.17 4.61 -5.19
CA VAL A 90 -6.79 5.11 -5.29
C VAL A 90 -6.82 6.58 -5.64
N SER A 91 -6.17 7.43 -4.86
CA SER A 91 -6.09 8.86 -5.08
C SER A 91 -4.75 9.40 -4.62
N GLY A 92 -4.37 10.60 -5.05
CA GLY A 92 -3.05 11.11 -4.71
C GLY A 92 -2.79 12.49 -5.28
N GLY A 93 -1.54 12.91 -5.16
CA GLY A 93 -1.05 14.18 -5.66
C GLY A 93 0.46 14.24 -5.65
N GLU A 94 1.01 15.17 -6.41
CA GLU A 94 2.44 15.44 -6.48
C GLU A 94 2.74 16.76 -5.75
N THR A 95 3.83 16.79 -4.99
CA THR A 95 4.35 17.99 -4.35
C THR A 95 5.86 17.89 -4.26
N ASP A 96 6.58 18.88 -4.79
CA ASP A 96 8.04 19.00 -4.74
C ASP A 96 8.81 17.73 -5.21
N GLY A 97 8.34 17.12 -6.29
CA GLY A 97 8.90 15.91 -6.89
C GLY A 97 8.57 14.62 -6.13
N VAL A 98 7.63 14.66 -5.18
CA VAL A 98 7.18 13.49 -4.41
C VAL A 98 5.70 13.24 -4.66
N TRP A 99 5.39 12.02 -5.07
CA TRP A 99 4.01 11.57 -5.23
C TRP A 99 3.51 10.97 -3.93
N TYR A 100 2.45 11.54 -3.37
CA TYR A 100 1.68 10.90 -2.30
C TYR A 100 0.50 10.16 -2.92
N ILE A 101 0.37 8.87 -2.60
CA ILE A 101 -0.76 8.03 -3.02
C ILE A 101 -1.43 7.43 -1.78
N GLU A 102 -2.75 7.44 -1.75
CA GLU A 102 -3.59 6.81 -0.74
C GLU A 102 -4.56 5.83 -1.41
N GLU A 103 -4.73 4.66 -0.80
CA GLU A 103 -5.83 3.75 -1.14
C GLU A 103 -6.77 3.61 0.05
N SER A 104 -8.04 3.96 -0.16
CA SER A 104 -9.05 4.11 0.89
C SER A 104 -10.35 3.36 0.58
N VAL A 105 -10.95 2.76 1.61
CA VAL A 105 -12.34 2.25 1.60
C VAL A 105 -13.17 3.22 2.43
N ASP A 106 -14.27 3.76 1.87
CA ASP A 106 -15.14 4.70 2.58
C ASP A 106 -14.40 5.85 3.27
N SER A 107 -13.39 6.41 2.59
CA SER A 107 -12.49 7.47 3.09
C SER A 107 -11.58 7.09 4.26
N VAL A 108 -11.56 5.81 4.65
CA VAL A 108 -10.61 5.25 5.64
C VAL A 108 -9.37 4.76 4.89
N PRO A 109 -8.16 5.28 5.21
CA PRO A 109 -6.92 4.84 4.58
C PRO A 109 -6.58 3.40 4.94
N HIS A 110 -6.42 2.56 3.92
CA HIS A 110 -5.93 1.18 4.06
C HIS A 110 -4.44 1.09 3.67
N PHE A 111 -4.01 1.97 2.78
CA PHE A 111 -2.62 2.08 2.34
C PHE A 111 -2.26 3.52 2.03
N GLN A 112 -1.00 3.88 2.31
CA GLN A 112 -0.40 5.16 1.93
C GLN A 112 1.01 4.93 1.40
N ALA A 113 1.41 5.72 0.42
CA ALA A 113 2.77 5.71 -0.07
C ALA A 113 3.28 7.10 -0.44
N GLU A 114 4.59 7.27 -0.28
CA GLU A 114 5.36 8.29 -0.98
C GLU A 114 6.22 7.63 -2.03
N VAL A 115 6.26 8.23 -3.21
CA VAL A 115 7.00 7.71 -4.37
C VAL A 115 7.84 8.80 -4.98
N ARG A 116 9.12 8.47 -5.22
CA ARG A 116 10.05 9.26 -6.01
C ARG A 116 10.27 8.57 -7.33
N LEU A 117 10.14 9.32 -8.42
CA LEU A 117 10.43 8.85 -9.77
C LEU A 117 11.95 8.91 -10.06
#